data_AF-A0A0K8VZG2-F1
#
_entry.id   AF-A0A0K8VZG2-F1
#
_cell.length_a   1.000
_cell.length_b   1.000
_cell.length_c   1.000
_cell.angle_alpha   90.00
_cell.angle_beta   90.00
_cell.angle_gamma   90.00
#
_symmetry.space_group_name_H-M   'P 1'
#
loop_
_entity.id
_entity.type
_entity.pdbx_description
1 polymer ?
#
loop_
_entity_poly.entity_id
_entity_poly.type
_entity_poly.pdbx_seq_one_letter_code
_entity_poly.pdbx_strand_id
1 'polypeptide(L)'
;MLYPFPESPKLLLAQDKEFEAFAALEWICKFNRGRSIASVFGNDADFKLKPEQIGDDNLRSAGGICGVLVNIWRATVPLFHKPHCVNFLLSIVSVFGMFLTAAGMQIWYPEIVNRSSGDNAGNSSLVCEILEASFEKQPLNVTSVD
;
A
#
# COMPACT_ATOMS: atom_id res chain seq x y z
N MET A 1 -3.58 -6.44 19.42
CA MET A 1 -4.11 -5.68 20.57
C MET A 1 -3.58 -4.27 20.45
N LEU A 2 -4.46 -3.26 20.34
CA LEU A 2 -4.00 -1.87 20.30
C LEU A 2 -3.54 -1.50 21.71
N TYR A 3 -2.29 -1.07 21.86
CA TYR A 3 -1.81 -0.49 23.12
C TYR A 3 -2.61 0.80 23.41
N PRO A 4 -2.89 1.17 24.68
CA PRO A 4 -3.69 2.34 25.02
C PRO A 4 -2.92 3.65 24.80
N PHE A 5 -2.56 3.92 23.54
CA PHE A 5 -2.13 5.22 23.09
C PHE A 5 -3.34 6.15 22.92
N PRO A 6 -3.23 7.44 23.26
CA PRO A 6 -4.27 8.40 22.90
C PRO A 6 -4.35 8.54 21.38
N GLU A 7 -5.54 8.86 20.87
CA GLU A 7 -5.72 9.23 19.47
C GLU A 7 -4.86 10.43 19.09
N SER A 8 -4.52 10.53 17.80
CA SER A 8 -3.65 11.61 17.30
C SER A 8 -4.25 12.99 17.63
N PRO A 9 -3.51 13.91 18.28
CA PRO A 9 -4.00 15.26 18.55
C PRO A 9 -4.49 15.99 17.30
N LYS A 10 -3.87 15.73 16.13
CA LYS A 10 -4.30 16.27 14.82
C LYS A 10 -5.69 15.74 14.41
N LEU A 11 -6.00 14.48 14.70
CA LEU A 11 -7.31 13.88 14.40
C LEU A 11 -8.40 14.48 15.31
N LEU A 12 -8.13 14.54 16.62
CA LEU A 12 -9.05 15.09 17.61
C LEU A 12 -9.35 16.57 17.34
N LEU A 13 -8.34 17.35 16.95
CA LEU A 13 -8.50 18.75 16.57
C LEU A 13 -9.30 18.92 15.27
N ALA A 14 -9.18 18.01 14.30
CA ALA A 14 -9.99 17.99 13.09
C ALA A 14 -11.46 17.57 13.34
N GLN A 15 -11.75 16.93 14.49
CA GLN A 15 -13.09 16.58 14.96
C GLN A 15 -13.71 17.65 15.88
N ASP A 16 -13.11 18.84 15.97
CA ASP A 16 -13.53 19.95 16.85
C ASP A 16 -13.45 19.60 18.37
N LYS A 17 -12.71 18.55 18.72
CA LYS A 17 -12.48 18.11 20.11
C LYS A 17 -11.21 18.73 20.70
N GLU A 18 -11.17 20.08 20.80
CA GLU A 18 -9.97 20.80 21.29
C GLU A 18 -9.45 20.27 22.64
N PHE A 19 -10.34 19.96 23.59
CA PHE A 19 -9.96 19.46 24.92
C PHE A 19 -9.32 18.06 24.88
N GLU A 20 -9.85 17.13 24.08
CA GLU A 20 -9.27 15.80 23.91
C GLU A 20 -7.93 15.88 23.19
N ALA A 21 -7.82 16.75 22.16
CA ALA A 21 -6.57 17.00 21.44
C ALA A 21 -5.48 17.54 22.38
N PHE A 22 -5.82 18.45 23.29
CA PHE A 22 -4.89 18.97 24.29
C PHE A 22 -4.46 17.90 25.29
N ALA A 23 -5.38 17.08 25.79
CA ALA A 23 -5.07 15.97 26.70
C ALA A 23 -4.16 14.91 26.04
N ALA A 24 -4.42 14.57 24.77
CA ALA A 24 -3.56 13.69 23.99
C ALA A 24 -2.16 14.27 23.79
N LEU A 25 -2.05 15.57 23.47
CA LEU A 25 -0.75 16.25 23.35
C LEU A 25 0.00 16.30 24.70
N GLU A 26 -0.72 16.45 25.82
CA GLU A 26 -0.11 16.50 27.15
C GLU A 26 0.46 15.13 27.54
N TRP A 27 -0.28 14.06 27.25
CA TRP A 27 0.20 12.68 27.39
C TRP A 27 1.47 12.44 26.56
N ILE A 28 1.49 12.89 25.30
CA ILE A 28 2.65 12.75 24.41
C ILE A 28 3.87 13.54 24.93
N CYS A 29 3.66 14.75 25.47
CA CYS A 29 4.75 15.55 26.07
C CYS A 29 5.32 14.89 27.33
N LYS A 30 4.45 14.36 28.20
CA LYS A 30 4.86 13.58 29.39
C LYS A 30 5.62 12.33 29.00
N PHE A 31 5.14 11.57 28.02
CA PHE A 31 5.77 10.33 27.56
C PHE A 31 7.14 10.56 26.90
N ASN A 32 7.26 11.55 26.00
CA ASN A 32 8.47 11.78 25.22
C ASN A 32 9.53 12.63 25.95
N ARG A 33 9.14 13.55 26.83
CA ARG A 33 10.04 14.55 27.45
C ARG A 33 9.98 14.59 28.98
N GLY A 34 9.07 13.84 29.63
CA GLY A 34 8.85 13.93 31.07
C GLY A 34 8.35 15.31 31.54
N ARG A 35 7.76 16.11 30.64
CA ARG A 35 7.44 17.53 30.85
C ARG A 35 6.01 17.85 30.41
N SER A 36 5.36 18.77 31.10
CA SER A 36 4.02 19.26 30.73
C SER A 36 4.08 20.24 29.55
N ILE A 37 2.98 20.39 28.80
CA ILE A 37 2.87 21.35 27.67
C ILE A 37 3.32 22.75 28.09
N ALA A 38 2.83 23.26 29.23
CA ALA A 38 3.18 24.59 29.75
C ALA A 38 4.70 24.79 29.95
N SER A 39 5.43 23.73 30.33
CA SER A 39 6.90 23.77 30.49
C SER A 39 7.69 23.59 29.19
N VAL A 40 7.02 23.28 28.07
CA VAL A 40 7.62 23.08 26.74
C VAL A 40 7.29 24.24 25.79
N PHE A 41 6.08 24.79 25.88
CA PHE A 41 5.57 25.84 24.99
C PHE A 41 5.41 27.20 25.68
N GLY A 42 5.63 27.29 26.99
CA GLY A 42 5.48 28.52 27.77
C GLY A 42 4.13 28.61 28.50
N ASN A 43 4.08 29.50 29.49
CA ASN A 43 2.88 29.79 30.30
C ASN A 43 1.96 30.84 29.65
N ASP A 44 2.05 31.03 28.33
CA ASP A 44 1.12 31.94 27.63
C ASP A 44 -0.29 31.35 27.70
N ALA A 45 -1.19 32.12 28.32
CA ALA A 45 -2.60 31.77 28.51
C ALA A 45 -3.42 31.68 27.20
N ASP A 46 -2.73 31.80 26.07
CA ASP A 46 -3.28 31.89 24.71
C ASP A 46 -2.75 30.76 23.80
N PHE A 47 -2.21 29.66 24.39
CA PHE A 47 -1.88 28.45 23.63
C PHE A 47 -3.16 27.77 23.12
N LYS A 48 -3.66 28.27 21.99
CA LYS A 48 -4.76 27.66 21.25
C LYS A 48 -4.21 26.77 20.14
N LEU A 49 -4.62 25.50 20.15
CA LEU A 49 -4.33 24.56 19.06
C LEU A 49 -5.04 25.05 17.80
N LYS A 50 -4.30 25.67 16.87
CA LYS A 50 -4.87 26.04 15.58
C LYS A 50 -5.13 24.75 14.78
N PRO A 51 -6.38 24.47 14.34
CA PRO A 51 -6.60 23.41 13.38
C PRO A 51 -5.75 23.70 12.14
N GLU A 52 -5.22 22.66 11.52
CA GLU A 52 -4.53 22.79 10.24
C GLU A 52 -5.53 23.33 9.24
N GLN A 53 -5.38 24.61 8.91
CA GLN A 53 -6.04 25.25 7.78
C GLN A 53 -5.50 24.60 6.50
N ILE A 54 -6.03 23.40 6.20
CA ILE A 54 -6.04 22.84 4.86
C ILE A 54 -6.76 23.91 4.03
N GLY A 55 -5.98 24.70 3.28
CA GLY A 55 -6.45 25.92 2.66
C GLY A 55 -7.51 25.66 1.61
N ASP A 56 -8.77 25.58 2.06
CA ASP A 56 -9.99 25.70 1.27
C ASP A 56 -11.23 25.64 2.18
N ASP A 57 -11.84 26.79 2.46
CA ASP A 57 -13.25 26.84 2.89
C ASP A 57 -14.18 26.19 1.85
N ASN A 58 -13.69 25.99 0.62
CA ASN A 58 -14.35 25.20 -0.43
C ASN A 58 -14.49 23.70 -0.09
N LEU A 59 -13.65 23.12 0.78
CA LEU A 59 -13.61 21.67 1.01
C LEU A 59 -14.86 21.11 1.70
N ARG A 60 -15.57 21.94 2.48
CA ARG A 60 -16.83 21.55 3.15
C ARG A 60 -18.08 21.85 2.32
N SER A 61 -17.95 22.63 1.25
CA SER A 61 -19.07 23.02 0.38
C SER A 61 -19.35 22.00 -0.73
N ALA A 62 -18.32 21.28 -1.20
CA ALA A 62 -18.44 20.20 -2.19
C ALA A 62 -19.01 18.89 -1.58
N GLY A 63 -20.22 18.95 -1.04
CA GLY A 63 -20.92 17.79 -0.46
C GLY A 63 -21.23 16.70 -1.49
N GLY A 64 -20.36 15.69 -1.59
CA GLY A 64 -20.59 14.50 -2.41
C GLY A 64 -19.31 13.78 -2.83
N ILE A 65 -19.49 12.68 -3.57
CA ILE A 65 -18.40 11.83 -4.11
C ILE A 65 -17.39 12.67 -4.94
N CYS A 66 -17.87 13.71 -5.61
CA CYS A 66 -17.03 14.65 -6.37
C CYS A 66 -16.00 15.37 -5.48
N GLY A 67 -16.39 15.87 -4.30
CA GLY A 67 -15.45 16.53 -3.38
C GLY A 67 -14.35 15.58 -2.88
N VAL A 68 -14.71 14.32 -2.61
CA VAL A 68 -13.74 13.28 -2.23
C VAL A 68 -12.76 12.98 -3.37
N LEU A 69 -13.25 12.84 -4.60
CA LEU A 69 -12.41 12.63 -5.79
C LEU A 69 -11.47 13.82 -6.06
N VAL A 70 -11.96 15.06 -5.93
CA VAL A 70 -11.14 16.28 -6.08
C VAL A 70 -10.05 16.36 -5.00
N ASN A 71 -10.36 15.97 -3.76
CA ASN A 71 -9.38 15.91 -2.67
C ASN A 71 -8.31 14.85 -2.92
N ILE A 72 -8.71 13.64 -3.34
CA ILE A 72 -7.77 12.56 -3.73
C ILE A 72 -6.90 13.01 -4.90
N TRP A 73 -7.49 13.65 -5.92
CA TRP A 73 -6.76 14.18 -7.06
C TRP A 73 -5.72 15.20 -6.63
N ARG A 74 -6.11 16.24 -5.86
CA ARG A 74 -5.18 17.27 -5.39
C ARG A 74 -4.09 16.71 -4.47
N ALA A 75 -4.40 15.70 -3.65
CA ALA A 75 -3.40 15.02 -2.82
C ALA A 75 -2.41 14.16 -3.63
N THR A 76 -2.86 13.60 -4.76
CA THR A 76 -2.04 12.69 -5.61
C THR A 76 -1.23 13.44 -6.68
N VAL A 77 -1.74 14.56 -7.22
CA VAL A 77 -1.04 15.42 -8.19
C VAL A 77 0.40 15.81 -7.78
N PRO A 78 0.72 16.25 -6.54
CA PRO A 78 2.09 16.57 -6.16
C PRO A 78 3.03 15.35 -6.13
N LEU A 79 2.50 14.12 -6.02
CA LEU A 79 3.29 12.88 -6.14
C LEU A 79 3.78 12.65 -7.59
N PHE A 80 3.07 13.23 -8.57
CA PHE A 80 3.46 13.27 -9.98
C PHE A 80 4.31 14.52 -10.34
N HIS A 81 4.85 15.26 -9.36
CA HIS A 81 5.81 16.33 -9.65
C HIS A 81 7.26 15.83 -9.71
N LYS A 82 8.02 16.36 -10.67
CA LYS A 82 9.38 15.94 -11.02
C LYS A 82 10.34 16.31 -9.86
N PRO A 83 11.24 15.42 -9.39
CA PRO A 83 11.86 14.30 -10.13
C PRO A 83 11.28 12.90 -9.88
N HIS A 84 10.34 12.71 -8.97
CA HIS A 84 10.02 11.35 -8.45
C HIS A 84 9.07 10.50 -9.31
N CYS A 85 8.48 11.06 -10.36
CA CYS A 85 7.51 10.38 -11.23
C CYS A 85 8.03 9.05 -11.83
N VAL A 86 9.32 8.99 -12.17
CA VAL A 86 9.93 7.79 -12.76
C VAL A 86 9.98 6.64 -11.75
N ASN A 87 10.37 6.94 -10.50
CA ASN A 87 10.39 5.95 -9.41
C ASN A 87 8.97 5.49 -9.07
N PHE A 88 8.00 6.41 -9.11
CA PHE A 88 6.60 6.09 -8.89
C PHE A 88 6.01 5.18 -9.98
N LEU A 89 6.27 5.47 -11.26
CA LEU A 89 5.89 4.61 -12.38
C LEU A 89 6.56 3.23 -12.32
N LEU A 90 7.86 3.18 -11.99
CA LEU A 90 8.59 1.92 -11.81
C LEU A 90 8.00 1.07 -10.66
N SER A 91 7.59 1.72 -9.57
CA SER A 91 6.89 1.07 -8.46
C SER A 91 5.53 0.52 -8.89
N ILE A 92 4.72 1.31 -9.61
CA ILE A 92 3.43 0.85 -10.17
C ILE A 92 3.62 -0.37 -11.07
N VAL A 93 4.58 -0.33 -12.02
CA VAL A 93 4.85 -1.46 -12.93
C VAL A 93 5.32 -2.69 -12.16
N SER A 94 6.14 -2.51 -11.12
CA SER A 94 6.64 -3.60 -10.28
C SER A 94 5.51 -4.25 -9.46
N VAL A 95 4.67 -3.44 -8.81
CA VAL A 95 3.50 -3.93 -8.04
C VAL A 95 2.50 -4.60 -8.97
N PHE A 96 2.17 -3.99 -10.11
CA PHE A 96 1.26 -4.56 -11.10
C PHE A 96 1.80 -5.88 -11.67
N GLY A 97 3.10 -5.97 -11.96
CA GLY A 97 3.77 -7.20 -12.37
C GLY A 97 3.68 -8.29 -11.30
N MET A 98 3.98 -7.98 -10.03
CA MET A 98 3.84 -8.92 -8.91
C MET A 98 2.40 -9.44 -8.76
N PHE A 99 1.40 -8.56 -8.82
CA PHE A 99 -0.01 -8.95 -8.72
C PHE A 99 -0.47 -9.77 -9.93
N LEU A 100 -0.09 -9.39 -11.16
CA LEU A 100 -0.38 -10.16 -12.36
C LEU A 100 0.26 -11.55 -12.33
N THR A 101 1.51 -11.66 -11.87
CA THR A 101 2.18 -12.97 -11.76
C THR A 101 1.54 -13.81 -10.66
N ALA A 102 1.24 -13.25 -9.49
CA ALA A 102 0.64 -14.00 -8.38
C ALA A 102 -0.79 -14.47 -8.71
N ALA A 103 -1.67 -13.55 -9.14
CA ALA A 103 -3.06 -13.89 -9.48
C ALA A 103 -3.13 -14.69 -10.79
N GLY A 104 -2.31 -14.36 -11.78
CA GLY A 104 -2.18 -15.11 -13.03
C GLY A 104 -1.76 -16.55 -12.77
N MET A 105 -0.71 -16.79 -11.99
CA MET A 105 -0.32 -18.16 -11.64
C MET A 105 -1.44 -18.89 -10.88
N GLN A 106 -2.16 -18.26 -9.95
CA GLN A 106 -3.30 -18.92 -9.28
C GLN A 106 -4.41 -19.34 -10.24
N ILE A 107 -4.73 -18.53 -11.26
CA ILE A 107 -5.77 -18.82 -12.26
C ILE A 107 -5.30 -19.88 -13.25
N TRP A 108 -4.10 -19.74 -13.79
CA TRP A 108 -3.61 -20.61 -14.86
C TRP A 108 -3.06 -21.94 -14.33
N TYR A 109 -2.47 -21.99 -13.13
CA TYR A 109 -1.78 -23.18 -12.60
C TYR A 109 -2.62 -24.48 -12.62
N PRO A 110 -3.90 -24.51 -12.21
CA PRO A 110 -4.71 -25.71 -12.31
C PRO A 110 -4.85 -26.23 -13.75
N GLU A 111 -5.07 -25.32 -14.70
CA GLU A 111 -5.12 -25.63 -16.13
C GLU A 111 -3.75 -26.08 -16.66
N ILE A 112 -2.64 -25.50 -16.18
CA ILE A 112 -1.28 -25.95 -16.54
C ILE A 112 -1.04 -27.39 -16.06
N VAL A 113 -1.44 -27.73 -14.83
CA VAL A 113 -1.28 -29.07 -14.27
C VAL A 113 -2.19 -30.07 -14.99
N ASN A 114 -3.45 -29.70 -15.24
CA ASN A 114 -4.44 -30.52 -15.93
C ASN A 114 -3.94 -30.95 -17.33
N ARG A 115 -3.57 -29.98 -18.19
CA ARG A 115 -3.02 -30.28 -19.52
C ARG A 115 -1.67 -31.02 -19.50
N SER A 116 -0.92 -30.94 -18.40
CA SER A 116 0.35 -31.68 -18.26
C SER A 116 0.18 -33.14 -17.80
N SER A 117 -0.98 -33.51 -17.27
CA SER A 117 -1.21 -34.82 -16.64
C SER A 117 -1.68 -35.91 -17.62
N GLY A 118 -1.89 -35.58 -18.90
CA GLY A 118 -2.08 -36.56 -19.98
C GLY A 118 -3.47 -37.17 -20.13
N ASP A 119 -4.51 -36.61 -19.50
CA ASP A 119 -5.88 -37.10 -19.63
C ASP A 119 -6.47 -36.73 -21.01
N ASN A 120 -6.43 -37.70 -21.94
CA ASN A 120 -6.74 -37.49 -23.36
C ASN A 120 -8.25 -37.41 -23.64
N ALA A 121 -8.87 -36.29 -23.24
CA ALA A 121 -10.28 -35.99 -23.50
C ALA A 121 -10.51 -34.84 -24.51
N GLY A 122 -9.55 -34.57 -25.41
CA GLY A 122 -9.80 -33.70 -26.58
C GLY A 122 -8.84 -32.53 -26.83
N ASN A 123 -7.53 -32.79 -26.80
CA ASN A 123 -6.49 -31.99 -27.47
C ASN A 123 -6.30 -30.52 -27.02
N SER A 124 -5.33 -30.30 -26.13
CA SER A 124 -4.57 -29.04 -26.09
C SER A 124 -3.13 -29.36 -25.72
N SER A 125 -2.25 -29.33 -26.73
CA SER A 125 -0.83 -29.56 -26.54
C SER A 125 -0.06 -28.26 -26.34
N LEU A 126 1.21 -28.41 -25.98
CA LEU A 126 2.10 -27.32 -25.56
C LEU A 126 1.79 -26.71 -24.18
N VAL A 127 2.78 -26.11 -23.49
CA VAL A 127 3.19 -24.74 -23.85
C VAL A 127 4.32 -24.64 -24.89
N CYS A 128 5.27 -25.59 -24.94
CA CYS A 128 6.06 -25.92 -26.14
C CYS A 128 6.23 -27.47 -26.30
N GLU A 129 5.11 -28.17 -26.35
CA GLU A 129 4.89 -29.65 -26.40
C GLU A 129 5.31 -30.46 -25.16
N ILE A 130 4.95 -29.96 -23.96
CA ILE A 130 5.20 -30.62 -22.65
C ILE A 130 6.67 -31.08 -22.50
N LEU A 131 7.65 -30.18 -22.37
CA LEU A 131 8.20 -29.50 -23.55
C LEU A 131 8.96 -30.50 -24.43
N GLU A 132 8.70 -30.48 -25.73
CA GLU A 132 9.40 -31.20 -26.79
C GLU A 132 9.74 -32.66 -26.42
N ALA A 133 8.67 -33.43 -26.16
CA ALA A 133 8.66 -34.83 -25.68
C ALA A 133 8.99 -35.08 -24.19
N SER A 134 9.31 -34.04 -23.43
CA SER A 134 10.30 -34.14 -22.33
C SER A 134 11.66 -34.66 -22.83
N PHE A 135 12.03 -34.19 -24.03
CA PHE A 135 13.28 -34.40 -24.77
C PHE A 135 13.90 -35.80 -24.68
N GLU A 136 13.45 -36.67 -25.58
CA GLU A 136 14.29 -37.70 -26.24
C GLU A 136 15.04 -38.66 -25.31
N LYS A 137 14.41 -39.04 -24.20
CA LYS A 137 15.04 -39.77 -23.09
C LYS A 137 14.38 -41.13 -22.82
N GLN A 138 15.08 -42.28 -22.79
CA GLN A 138 16.53 -42.51 -22.92
C GLN A 138 16.90 -43.79 -23.71
N PRO A 139 17.54 -43.59 -24.87
CA PRO A 139 18.72 -44.34 -25.35
C PRO A 139 19.93 -43.38 -25.51
N LEU A 140 21.18 -43.81 -25.77
CA LEU A 140 21.84 -45.11 -25.55
C LEU A 140 23.36 -44.89 -25.38
N ASN A 141 23.95 -45.46 -24.32
CA ASN A 141 25.37 -45.80 -24.10
C ASN A 141 26.49 -44.86 -24.62
N VAL A 142 27.05 -44.04 -23.72
CA VAL A 142 28.42 -43.47 -23.78
C VAL A 142 28.94 -43.40 -22.33
N THR A 143 30.04 -43.99 -21.87
CA THR A 143 30.98 -45.00 -22.40
C THR A 143 31.64 -45.71 -21.21
N SER A 144 32.20 -46.89 -21.40
CA SER A 144 32.90 -47.70 -20.38
C SER A 144 34.18 -47.08 -19.82
N VAL A 145 34.28 -47.05 -18.48
CA VAL A 145 35.48 -47.25 -17.64
C VAL A 145 34.93 -47.85 -16.33
N ASP A 146 35.31 -49.03 -15.82
CA ASP A 146 36.40 -49.97 -16.17
C ASP A 146 35.90 -51.31 -16.77
#